data_AF-A0AAD5L551-F1
#
_entry.id   AF-A0AAD5L551-F1
#
_cell.length_a   1.000
_cell.length_b   1.000
_cell.length_c   1.000
_cell.angle_alpha   90.00
_cell.angle_beta   90.00
_cell.angle_gamma   90.00
#
_symmetry.space_group_name_H-M   'P 1'
#
loop_
_entity.id
_entity.type
_entity.pdbx_description
1 polymer ?
#
loop_
_entity_poly.entity_id
_entity_poly.type
_entity_poly.pdbx_seq_one_letter_code
_entity_poly.pdbx_strand_id
1 'polypeptide(L)' 'MSETHFDEFEHYNFSEDNKLYSNHSGRLRSKKEAEQHTNRFDPNGHTRKIETKLHNTEKNRRAENVSASKSK' A
#
# COMPACT_ATOMS: atom_id res chain seq x y z
N MET A 1 -12.31 -24.46 -10.92
CA MET A 1 -11.59 -24.51 -12.21
C MET A 1 -10.64 -25.69 -12.11
N SER A 2 -10.88 -26.79 -12.83
CA SER A 2 -10.04 -27.99 -12.75
C SER A 2 -8.76 -27.81 -13.57
N GLU A 3 -7.63 -28.24 -13.03
CA GLU A 3 -6.27 -28.11 -13.62
C GLU A 3 -6.12 -28.72 -15.02
N THR A 4 -7.06 -29.55 -15.46
CA THR A 4 -7.05 -30.26 -16.74
C THR A 4 -7.23 -29.39 -17.99
N HIS A 5 -7.45 -28.08 -17.83
CA HIS A 5 -7.71 -27.14 -18.93
C HIS A 5 -6.60 -26.12 -19.14
N PHE A 6 -5.50 -26.19 -18.38
CA PHE A 6 -4.40 -25.25 -18.48
C PHE A 6 -3.23 -25.87 -19.24
N ASP A 7 -2.75 -25.18 -20.26
CA ASP A 7 -1.54 -25.58 -20.97
C ASP A 7 -0.29 -25.26 -20.12
N GLU A 8 0.82 -25.95 -20.39
CA GLU A 8 2.06 -25.90 -19.59
C GLU A 8 2.61 -24.47 -19.38
N PHE A 9 2.30 -23.56 -20.31
CA PHE A 9 2.66 -22.13 -20.24
C PHE A 9 1.66 -21.25 -19.47
N GLU A 10 0.41 -21.66 -19.29
CA GLU A 10 -0.59 -20.84 -18.61
C GLU A 10 -0.29 -20.71 -17.11
N HIS A 11 0.37 -21.69 -16.50
CA HIS A 11 0.82 -21.63 -15.10
C HIS A 11 1.81 -20.50 -14.82
N TYR A 12 2.59 -20.08 -15.83
CA TYR A 12 3.59 -19.02 -15.65
C TYR A 12 2.92 -17.67 -15.39
N ASN A 13 1.84 -17.38 -16.14
CA ASN A 13 1.07 -16.14 -16.01
C ASN A 13 0.46 -16.00 -14.61
N PHE A 14 -0.13 -17.07 -14.07
CA PHE A 14 -0.73 -17.06 -12.73
C PHE A 14 0.30 -16.99 -11.60
N SER A 15 1.51 -17.50 -11.82
CA SER A 15 2.59 -17.46 -10.82
C SER A 15 3.13 -16.05 -10.61
N GLU A 16 3.21 -15.25 -11.68
CA GLU A 16 3.65 -13.86 -11.62
C GLU A 16 2.54 -12.95 -11.09
N ASP A 17 1.29 -13.17 -11.50
CA ASP A 17 0.15 -12.40 -11.00
C ASP A 17 -0.06 -12.60 -9.49
N ASN A 18 0.15 -13.80 -8.96
CA ASN A 18 0.10 -14.06 -7.52
C ASN A 18 1.20 -13.32 -6.72
N LYS A 19 2.36 -13.03 -7.34
CA LYS A 19 3.44 -12.26 -6.71
C LYS A 19 3.10 -10.77 -6.66
N LEU A 20 2.40 -10.27 -7.68
CA LEU A 20 1.96 -8.87 -7.79
C LEU A 20 0.73 -8.59 -6.93
N TYR A 21 -0.21 -9.53 -6.85
CA TYR A 21 -1.52 -9.38 -6.22
C TYR A 21 -1.74 -10.31 -5.03
N SER A 22 -0.72 -10.54 -4.19
CA SER A 22 -0.90 -11.33 -2.97
C SER A 22 -2.06 -10.76 -2.13
N ASN A 23 -3.16 -11.51 -2.07
CA ASN A 23 -4.47 -11.17 -1.47
C ASN A 23 -4.46 -10.78 0.02
N HIS A 24 -3.29 -10.60 0.66
CA HIS A 24 -3.16 -10.40 2.10
C HIS A 24 -2.51 -9.07 2.50
N SER A 25 -2.21 -8.17 1.55
CA SER A 25 -1.74 -6.82 1.89
C SER A 25 -2.59 -5.80 1.15
N GLY A 26 -3.54 -5.18 1.87
CA GLY A 26 -4.59 -4.27 1.36
C GLY A 26 -4.12 -2.95 0.73
N ARG A 27 -2.90 -2.93 0.19
CA ARG A 27 -2.37 -1.94 -0.74
C ARG A 27 -1.08 -2.56 -1.26
N LEU A 28 -0.98 -2.78 -2.57
CA LEU A 28 0.18 -3.28 -3.32
C LEU A 28 1.53 -2.83 -2.72
N ARG A 29 1.96 -3.47 -1.65
CA ARG A 29 3.17 -3.15 -0.91
C ARG A 29 3.89 -4.46 -0.73
N SER A 30 5.14 -4.48 -1.16
CA SER A 30 6.02 -5.59 -0.87
C SER A 30 6.12 -5.79 0.66
N LYS A 31 6.40 -7.01 1.11
CA LYS A 31 6.64 -7.29 2.54
C LYS A 31 7.71 -6.37 3.12
N LYS A 32 8.71 -6.00 2.31
CA LYS A 32 9.79 -5.06 2.63
C LYS A 32 9.29 -3.62 2.85
N GLU A 33 8.34 -3.14 2.06
CA GLU A 33 7.72 -1.82 2.25
C GLU A 33 6.78 -1.79 3.45
N ALA A 34 6.03 -2.88 3.67
CA ALA A 34 5.18 -3.02 4.85
C ALA A 34 6.01 -3.00 6.15
N GLU A 35 7.14 -3.72 6.19
CA GLU A 35 8.04 -3.78 7.34
C GLU A 35 8.68 -2.42 7.65
N GLN A 36 9.09 -1.68 6.63
CA GLN A 36 9.60 -0.30 6.78
C GLN A 36 8.51 0.69 7.23
N HIS A 37 7.24 0.39 6.94
CA HIS A 37 6.09 1.14 7.43
C HIS A 37 5.63 0.73 8.84
N THR A 38 6.36 -0.12 9.55
CA THR A 38 6.04 -0.45 10.95
C THR A 38 6.76 0.46 11.94
N ASN A 39 6.11 0.66 13.08
CA ASN A 39 6.56 1.49 14.19
C ASN A 39 7.80 0.91 14.86
N ARG A 40 8.99 1.18 14.30
CA ARG A 40 10.24 0.84 14.97
C ARG A 40 10.50 1.81 16.12
N PHE A 41 10.88 1.27 17.28
CA PHE A 41 11.30 2.06 18.43
C PHE A 41 12.71 2.59 18.17
N ASP A 42 12.77 3.69 17.42
CA ASP A 42 13.97 4.51 17.29
C ASP A 42 13.69 5.81 18.09
N PRO A 43 14.58 6.23 19.00
CA PRO A 43 14.45 7.48 19.74
C PRO A 43 14.21 8.71 18.84
N ASN A 44 14.72 8.70 17.59
CA ASN A 44 14.45 9.74 16.58
C ASN A 44 13.38 9.31 15.54
N GLY A 45 12.92 8.06 15.59
CA GLY A 45 11.85 7.56 14.73
C GLY A 45 10.46 7.96 15.22
N HIS A 46 10.28 8.07 16.54
CA HIS A 46 8.99 8.48 17.12
C HIS A 46 8.63 9.93 16.78
N THR A 47 9.59 10.84 16.93
CA THR A 47 9.46 12.27 16.57
C THR A 47 9.19 12.44 15.08
N ARG A 48 10.02 11.83 14.22
CA ARG A 48 9.85 11.86 12.75
C ARG A 48 8.48 11.35 12.30
N LYS A 49 7.96 10.31 12.97
CA LYS A 49 6.62 9.78 12.69
C LYS A 49 5.52 10.75 13.09
N ILE A 50 5.64 11.40 14.24
CA ILE A 50 4.69 12.43 14.69
C ILE A 50 4.66 13.59 13.68
N GLU A 51 5.83 14.09 13.30
CA GLU A 51 5.96 15.16 12.29
C GLU A 51 5.34 14.75 10.95
N THR A 52 5.64 13.54 10.47
CA THR A 52 5.08 13.02 9.22
C THR A 52 3.56 12.89 9.27
N LYS A 53 3.01 12.42 10.41
CA LYS A 53 1.56 12.34 10.61
C LYS A 53 0.92 13.71 10.62
N LEU A 54 1.50 14.66 11.35
CA LEU A 54 1.00 16.04 11.42
C LEU A 54 0.92 16.66 10.03
N HIS A 55 2.00 16.58 9.26
CA HIS A 55 2.07 17.10 7.89
C HIS A 55 1.08 16.41 6.93
N ASN A 56 0.92 15.09 7.02
CA ASN A 56 -0.03 14.35 6.19
C ASN A 56 -1.49 14.69 6.53
N THR A 57 -1.82 14.81 7.82
CA THR A 57 -3.15 15.24 8.27
C THR A 57 -3.47 16.64 7.73
N GLU A 58 -2.52 17.57 7.78
CA GLU A 58 -2.70 18.91 7.24
C GLU A 58 -2.90 18.89 5.71
N LYS A 59 -2.07 18.13 4.98
CA LYS A 59 -2.21 17.96 3.53
C LYS A 59 -3.58 17.42 3.14
N ASN A 60 -4.07 16.39 3.84
CA ASN A 60 -5.38 15.79 3.58
C ASN A 60 -6.50 16.81 3.85
N ARG A 61 -6.44 17.54 4.98
CA ARG A 61 -7.40 18.60 5.30
C ARG A 61 -7.42 19.71 4.24
N ARG A 62 -6.25 20.12 3.74
CA ARG A 62 -6.15 21.10 2.65
C ARG A 62 -6.74 20.56 1.35
N ALA A 63 -6.47 19.30 1.00
CA ALA A 63 -7.02 18.67 -0.20
C ALA A 63 -8.55 18.53 -0.13
N GLU A 64 -9.09 18.14 1.03
CA GLU A 64 -10.53 18.08 1.31
C GLU A 64 -11.18 19.46 1.12
N ASN A 65 -10.61 20.51 1.71
CA ASN A 65 -11.12 21.88 1.55
C ASN A 65 -11.11 22.35 0.09
N VAL A 66 -10.05 22.05 -0.66
CA VAL A 66 -9.96 22.38 -2.09
C VAL A 66 -11.02 21.60 -2.88
N SER A 67 -11.20 20.32 -2.61
CA SER A 67 -12.24 19.52 -3.29
C SER A 67 -13.66 20.02 -2.99
N ALA A 68 -13.94 20.41 -1.74
CA ALA A 68 -15.23 20.96 -1.33
C ALA A 68 -15.52 22.34 -1.93
N SER A 69 -14.49 23.15 -2.16
CA SER A 69 -14.63 24.45 -2.87
C SER A 69 -14.87 24.30 -4.38
N LYS A 70 -14.47 23.17 -4.97
CA LYS A 70 -14.56 22.92 -6.41
C LYS A 70 -15.90 22.28 -6.82
N SER A 71 -16.61 21.69 -5.87
CA SER A 71 -17.94 21.09 -6.04
C SER A 71 -19.08 22.06 -5.74
N LYS A 72 -18.78 23.34 -5.47
CA LYS A 72 -19.74 24.38 -5.09
C LYS A 72 -19.74 25.47 -6.18
#